data_AF-A0A3T1D7K6-F1
#
_entry.id   AF-A0A3T1D7K6-F1
#
_cell.length_a   1.000
_cell.length_b   1.000
_cell.length_c   1.000
_cell.angle_alpha   90.00
_cell.angle_beta   90.00
_cell.angle_gamma   90.00
#
_symmetry.space_group_name_H-M   'P 1'
#
loop_
_entity.id
_entity.type
_entity.pdbx_description
1 polymer ?
#
loop_
_entity_poly.entity_id
_entity_poly.type
_entity_poly.pdbx_seq_one_letter_code
_entity_poly.pdbx_strand_id
1 'polypeptide(L)' 'MTKQTIRLLMPQWQGGNNPNYSFGAELLAWLAPDNDQPLIQVPVQAYNGTPLENQNGIYGRKQLLAQLEAARHAPNM' A
#
# COMPACT_ATOMS: atom_id res chain seq x y z
N MET A 1 -15.31 1.46 -25.14
CA MET A 1 -14.42 2.32 -24.33
C MET A 1 -13.31 1.45 -23.81
N THR A 2 -12.05 1.80 -24.06
CA THR A 2 -10.91 1.18 -23.37
C THR A 2 -11.00 1.56 -21.89
N LYS A 3 -11.03 0.57 -20.99
CA LYS A 3 -10.97 0.85 -19.55
C LYS A 3 -9.59 1.43 -19.26
N GLN A 4 -9.51 2.70 -18.91
CA GLN A 4 -8.29 3.31 -18.38
C GLN A 4 -8.08 2.81 -16.96
N THR A 5 -6.99 2.10 -16.73
CA THR A 5 -6.60 1.58 -15.41
C THR A 5 -5.34 2.28 -14.94
N ILE A 6 -5.24 2.49 -13.63
CA ILE A 6 -4.01 2.91 -12.96
C ILE A 6 -3.28 1.68 -12.37
N ARG A 7 -1.97 1.79 -12.20
CA ARG A 7 -1.18 0.85 -11.40
C ARG A 7 -1.04 1.45 -10.01
N LEU A 8 -1.61 0.79 -9.00
CA LEU A 8 -1.53 1.24 -7.62
C LEU A 8 -0.45 0.45 -6.88
N LEU A 9 0.68 1.09 -6.55
CA LEU A 9 1.70 0.52 -5.68
C LEU A 9 1.27 0.72 -4.22
N MET A 10 0.91 -0.39 -3.57
CA MET A 10 0.40 -0.40 -2.20
C MET A 10 1.30 -1.24 -1.30
N PRO A 11 2.41 -0.68 -0.78
CA PRO A 11 3.38 -1.41 0.06
C PRO A 11 2.90 -1.61 1.50
N GLN A 12 1.60 -1.89 1.68
CA GLN A 12 0.95 -2.09 2.98
C GLN A 12 1.41 -3.40 3.62
N TRP A 13 1.93 -3.31 4.84
CA TRP A 13 2.43 -4.46 5.60
C TRP A 13 1.65 -4.73 6.89
N GLN A 14 0.88 -3.75 7.36
CA GLN A 14 0.19 -3.76 8.64
C GLN A 14 -0.95 -4.78 8.69
N GLY A 15 -1.65 -4.99 7.58
CA GLY A 15 -2.80 -5.88 7.52
C GLY A 15 -2.43 -7.36 7.77
N GLY A 16 -1.21 -7.73 7.41
CA GLY A 16 -0.64 -9.05 7.71
C GLY A 16 0.37 -9.05 8.86
N ASN A 17 0.56 -7.91 9.55
CA ASN A 17 1.54 -7.70 10.61
C ASN A 17 2.94 -8.27 10.28
N ASN A 18 3.41 -8.04 9.05
CA ASN A 18 4.68 -8.57 8.57
C ASN A 18 5.40 -7.53 7.71
N PRO A 19 6.46 -6.88 8.24
CA PRO A 19 7.21 -5.82 7.56
C PRO A 19 7.72 -6.18 6.16
N ASN A 20 7.97 -7.47 5.88
CA ASN A 20 8.51 -7.92 4.59
C ASN A 20 7.53 -7.67 3.42
N TYR A 21 6.23 -7.50 3.68
CA TYR A 21 5.26 -7.16 2.63
C TYR A 21 5.55 -5.81 1.96
N SER A 22 6.13 -4.85 2.68
CA SER A 22 6.53 -3.57 2.08
C SER A 22 7.57 -3.79 0.99
N PHE A 23 8.63 -4.56 1.28
CA PHE A 23 9.64 -4.89 0.29
C PHE A 23 9.08 -5.76 -0.85
N GLY A 24 8.23 -6.74 -0.53
CA GLY A 24 7.60 -7.60 -1.53
C GLY A 24 6.79 -6.81 -2.56
N ALA A 25 6.08 -5.76 -2.16
CA ALA A 25 5.33 -4.89 -3.06
C ALA A 25 6.25 -4.07 -3.99
N GLU A 26 7.33 -3.51 -3.46
CA GLU A 26 8.34 -2.77 -4.24
C GLU A 26 9.04 -3.69 -5.25
N LEU A 27 9.43 -4.90 -4.81
CA LEU A 27 10.03 -5.91 -5.68
C LEU A 27 9.06 -6.34 -6.78
N LEU A 28 7.78 -6.54 -6.45
CA LEU A 28 6.76 -6.85 -7.46
C LEU A 28 6.59 -5.71 -8.47
N ALA A 29 6.59 -4.46 -8.01
CA ALA A 29 6.51 -3.30 -8.90
C ALA A 29 7.72 -3.23 -9.85
N TRP A 30 8.91 -3.58 -9.36
CA TRP A 30 10.12 -3.66 -10.17
C TRP A 30 10.11 -4.83 -11.18
N LEU A 31 9.55 -5.99 -10.80
CA LEU A 31 9.44 -7.17 -11.67
C LEU A 31 8.30 -7.07 -12.70
N ALA A 32 7.27 -6.27 -12.40
CA ALA A 32 6.11 -6.16 -13.26
C ALA A 32 6.50 -5.58 -14.63
N PRO A 33 5.89 -6.07 -15.73
CA PRO A 33 6.20 -5.57 -17.06
C PRO A 33 5.90 -4.07 -17.17
N ASP A 34 6.68 -3.36 -17.98
CA ASP A 34 6.40 -1.97 -18.30
C ASP A 34 5.05 -1.83 -19.03
N ASN A 35 4.33 -0.75 -18.74
CA ASN A 35 3.14 -0.36 -19.47
C ASN A 35 2.89 1.15 -19.36
N ASP A 36 1.94 1.65 -20.15
CA ASP A 36 1.61 3.09 -20.20
C ASP A 36 0.59 3.53 -19.12
N GLN A 37 0.37 2.69 -18.09
CA GLN A 37 -0.58 3.02 -17.03
C GLN A 37 0.09 3.96 -16.02
N PRO A 38 -0.61 5.03 -15.57
CA PRO A 38 -0.10 5.85 -14.47
C PRO A 38 0.16 4.99 -13.22
N LEU A 39 1.38 5.09 -12.69
CA LEU A 39 1.77 4.47 -11.43
C LEU A 39 1.54 5.47 -10.29
N ILE A 40 0.74 5.08 -9.31
CA ILE A 40 0.47 5.88 -8.11
C ILE A 40 0.89 5.07 -6.89
N GLN A 41 1.76 5.63 -6.07
CA GLN A 41 2.23 5.01 -4.84
C GLN A 41 1.40 5.52 -3.66
N VAL A 42 0.79 4.59 -2.92
CA VAL A 42 0.09 4.92 -1.68
C VAL A 42 1.12 5.11 -0.57
N PRO A 43 1.09 6.23 0.19
CA PRO A 43 2.01 6.44 1.28
C PRO A 43 1.77 5.44 2.40
N VAL A 44 2.73 4.53 2.61
CA VAL A 44 2.75 3.59 3.72
C VAL A 44 4.02 3.86 4.53
N GLN A 45 3.87 4.02 5.84
CA GLN A 45 5.00 4.19 6.73
C GLN A 45 5.86 2.91 6.76
N ALA A 46 7.16 3.05 6.52
CA ALA A 46 8.11 1.95 6.67
C ALA A 46 8.14 1.42 8.10
N TYR A 47 8.41 0.12 8.26
CA TYR A 47 8.59 -0.46 9.58
C TYR A 47 9.82 0.14 10.26
N ASN A 48 9.64 0.62 11.49
CA ASN A 48 10.67 1.30 12.27
C ASN A 48 11.17 0.47 13.47
N GLY A 49 10.87 -0.84 13.50
CA GLY A 49 11.20 -1.71 14.63
C GLY A 49 10.16 -1.71 15.76
N THR A 50 9.13 -0.86 15.69
CA THR A 50 8.07 -0.80 16.71
C THR A 50 6.91 -1.72 16.35
N PRO A 51 6.50 -2.65 17.23
CA PRO A 51 5.33 -3.49 17.00
C PRO A 51 4.05 -2.67 16.78
N LEU A 52 3.12 -3.20 16.00
CA LEU A 52 1.83 -2.57 15.81
C LEU A 52 1.01 -2.60 17.10
N GLU A 53 0.32 -1.50 17.38
CA GLU A 53 -0.66 -1.45 18.47
C GLU A 53 -1.93 -2.22 18.08
N ASN A 54 -2.44 -3.04 19.00
CA ASN A 54 -3.78 -3.60 18.87
C ASN A 54 -4.82 -2.53 19.24
N GLN A 55 -5.68 -2.18 18.29
CA GLN A 55 -6.70 -1.14 18.43
C GLN A 55 -8.05 -1.78 18.12
N ASN A 56 -8.77 -2.17 19.17
CA ASN A 56 -10.08 -2.84 19.10
C ASN A 56 -10.05 -4.16 18.30
N GLY A 57 -9.05 -5.01 18.55
CA GLY A 57 -8.90 -6.32 17.91
C GLY A 57 -8.16 -6.28 16.57
N ILE A 58 -7.74 -5.10 16.10
CA ILE A 58 -7.03 -4.93 14.83
C ILE A 58 -5.67 -4.28 15.10
N TYR A 59 -4.59 -4.97 14.72
CA TYR A 59 -3.24 -4.41 14.76
C TYR A 59 -3.08 -3.30 13.70
N GLY A 60 -2.60 -2.13 14.11
CA GLY A 60 -2.33 -1.01 13.19
C GLY A 60 -3.58 -0.38 12.58
N ARG A 61 -4.75 -0.51 13.22
CA ARG A 61 -6.05 -0.03 12.70
C ARG A 61 -6.02 1.39 12.16
N LYS A 62 -5.41 2.34 12.89
CA LYS A 62 -5.30 3.75 12.44
C LYS A 62 -4.51 3.88 11.13
N GLN A 63 -3.41 3.15 10.99
CA GLN A 63 -2.58 3.18 9.78
C GLN A 63 -3.34 2.56 8.60
N LEU A 64 -4.02 1.43 8.82
CA LEU A 64 -4.84 0.76 7.80
C LEU A 64 -5.94 1.68 7.27
N LEU A 65 -6.65 2.38 8.15
CA LEU A 65 -7.70 3.32 7.72
C LEU A 65 -7.13 4.50 6.94
N ALA A 66 -6.00 5.09 7.39
CA ALA A 66 -5.36 6.18 6.68
C ALA A 66 -4.89 5.76 5.27
N GLN A 67 -4.32 4.55 5.15
CA GLN A 67 -3.87 3.99 3.88
C GLN A 67 -5.03 3.66 2.94
N LEU A 68 -6.15 3.15 3.47
CA LEU A 68 -7.37 2.93 2.69
C LEU A 68 -7.95 4.25 2.16
N GLU A 69 -7.98 5.29 3.00
CA GLU A 69 -8.39 6.63 2.55
C GLU A 69 -7.45 7.19 1.49
N ALA A 70 -6.13 7.08 1.66
CA ALA A 70 -5.17 7.51 0.65
C ALA A 70 -5.35 6.75 -0.68
N ALA A 71 -5.49 5.43 -0.63
CA ALA A 71 -5.76 4.60 -1.81
C ALA A 71 -7.07 4.97 -2.51
N ARG A 72 -8.12 5.30 -1.75
CA ARG A 72 -9.42 5.74 -2.30
C ARG A 72 -9.30 7.05 -3.07
N HIS A 73 -8.43 7.96 -2.64
CA HIS A 73 -8.20 9.24 -3.31
C HIS A 73 -7.12 9.19 -4.38
N ALA A 74 -6.39 8.08 -4.52
CA ALA A 74 -5.30 7.92 -5.48
C ALA A 74 -5.64 8.35 -6.92
N PRO A 75 -6.84 8.08 -7.48
CA PRO A 75 -7.19 8.55 -8.82
C PRO A 75 -7.24 10.08 -8.98
N ASN A 76 -7.25 10.83 -7.88
CA ASN A 76 -7.30 12.29 -7.84
C ASN A 76 -5.97 12.93 -7.36
N MET A 77 -4.93 12.13 -7.14
CA MET A 77 -3.60 12.58 -6.67
C MET A 77 -2.68 13.01 -7.82
#